data_AF-A0A3B8R860-F1
#
_entry.id   AF-A0A3B8R860-F1
#
_cell.length_a   1.000
_cell.length_b   1.000
_cell.length_c   1.000
_cell.angle_alpha   90.00
_cell.angle_beta   90.00
_cell.angle_gamma   90.00
#
_symmetry.space_group_name_H-M   'P 1'
#
loop_
_entity.id
_entity.type
_entity.pdbx_description
1 polymer ?
#
loop_
_entity_poly.entity_id
_entity_poly.type
_entity_poly.pdbx_seq_one_letter_code
_entity_poly.pdbx_strand_id
1 'polypeptide(L)'
;MVNKPLQNPQQPIDPALRTPAFDAHGAAQTLHAVIPAAGRGQRFDPDAASLAKAKQYHDLAGKAVIVRSIEALLAVARIDCVWVVLAPGDQEGPQRLAEALSKAKGRLRICHLGGAERRDSVLAGVKLAVHAGADWVMVHDAARPLVSRQALDRLISSCFSLGSGGILALPVVDTVKRARPDRDGLPREQSTTDHAMTDWAINDQAATDQAATAQTFIEQTMARERLWLAQTPQLFPAQRLIQA
;
A
#
# COMPACT_ATOMS: atom_id res chain seq x y z
N MET A 1 -18.25 38.89 -19.39
CA MET A 1 -17.98 37.44 -19.42
C MET A 1 -19.04 36.75 -18.60
N VAL A 2 -19.94 36.01 -19.25
CA VAL A 2 -21.11 35.39 -18.61
C VAL A 2 -20.68 34.07 -17.99
N ASN A 3 -20.79 33.95 -16.66
CA ASN A 3 -20.51 32.70 -15.94
C ASN A 3 -21.63 31.70 -16.24
N LYS A 4 -21.30 30.63 -16.97
CA LYS A 4 -22.18 29.50 -17.19
C LYS A 4 -22.13 28.60 -15.95
N PRO A 5 -23.26 28.25 -15.30
CA PRO A 5 -23.22 27.39 -14.13
C PRO A 5 -22.78 25.98 -14.53
N LEU A 6 -21.88 25.40 -13.73
CA LEU A 6 -21.48 24.00 -13.80
C LEU A 6 -22.72 23.14 -13.55
N GLN A 7 -23.21 22.47 -14.58
CA GLN A 7 -24.24 21.45 -14.44
C GLN A 7 -23.65 20.29 -13.63
N ASN A 8 -24.30 19.97 -12.52
CA ASN A 8 -23.96 18.90 -11.60
C ASN A 8 -24.43 17.55 -12.18
N PRO A 9 -23.54 16.61 -12.57
CA PRO A 9 -23.96 15.28 -12.96
C PRO A 9 -23.81 14.35 -11.76
N GLN A 10 -24.67 14.51 -10.75
CA GLN A 10 -24.87 13.49 -9.72
C GLN A 10 -26.17 12.74 -10.04
N GLN A 11 -26.10 11.84 -11.01
CA GLN A 11 -26.99 10.68 -11.01
C GLN A 11 -26.35 9.59 -10.16
N PRO A 12 -27.11 8.91 -9.29
CA PRO A 12 -26.59 7.78 -8.52
C PRO A 12 -26.25 6.65 -9.48
N ILE A 13 -24.97 6.30 -9.56
CA ILE A 13 -24.51 5.13 -10.31
C ILE A 13 -25.00 3.90 -9.53
N ASP A 14 -25.86 3.10 -10.15
CA ASP A 14 -26.35 1.84 -9.59
C ASP A 14 -25.16 0.92 -9.24
N PRO A 15 -24.95 0.55 -7.96
CA PRO A 15 -23.85 -0.31 -7.55
C PRO A 15 -23.93 -1.73 -8.13
N ALA A 16 -25.06 -2.13 -8.72
CA ALA A 16 -25.23 -3.43 -9.37
C ALA A 16 -24.74 -3.47 -10.83
N LEU A 17 -24.55 -2.31 -11.49
CA LEU A 17 -24.07 -2.25 -12.86
C LEU A 17 -22.53 -2.36 -12.88
N ARG A 18 -22.04 -3.57 -13.16
CA ARG A 18 -20.64 -3.78 -13.56
C ARG A 18 -20.43 -3.12 -14.92
N THR A 19 -19.80 -1.97 -14.97
CA THR A 19 -19.26 -1.45 -16.24
C THR A 19 -17.88 -2.10 -16.42
N PRO A 20 -17.68 -2.97 -17.43
CA PRO A 20 -16.36 -3.51 -17.72
C PRO A 20 -15.43 -2.35 -18.06
N ALA A 21 -14.19 -2.39 -17.56
CA ALA A 21 -13.17 -1.54 -18.12
C ALA A 21 -12.73 -2.13 -19.43
N PHE A 22 -12.92 -1.40 -20.52
CA PHE A 22 -12.46 -1.81 -21.82
C PHE A 22 -11.09 -1.20 -22.10
N ASP A 23 -10.18 -1.97 -22.66
CA ASP A 23 -8.93 -1.43 -23.17
C ASP A 23 -9.16 -0.57 -24.42
N ALA A 24 -8.10 0.03 -24.96
CA ALA A 24 -8.16 0.82 -26.20
C ALA A 24 -8.66 0.02 -27.42
N HIS A 25 -8.85 -1.29 -27.30
CA HIS A 25 -9.28 -2.21 -28.35
C HIS A 25 -10.66 -2.83 -28.05
N GLY A 26 -11.34 -2.39 -26.98
CA GLY A 26 -12.69 -2.83 -26.64
C GLY A 26 -12.76 -4.17 -25.91
N ALA A 27 -11.64 -4.71 -25.41
CA ALA A 27 -11.61 -5.95 -24.63
C ALA A 27 -11.86 -5.66 -23.14
N ALA A 28 -12.77 -6.41 -22.52
CA ALA A 28 -13.03 -6.31 -21.08
C ALA A 28 -11.77 -6.73 -20.30
N GLN A 29 -11.27 -5.86 -19.44
CA GLN A 29 -10.08 -6.09 -18.62
C GLN A 29 -10.45 -6.64 -17.25
N THR A 30 -9.78 -7.72 -16.85
CA THR A 30 -9.96 -8.36 -15.55
C THR A 30 -9.03 -7.71 -14.51
N LEU A 31 -9.60 -7.19 -13.42
CA LEU A 31 -8.85 -6.54 -12.35
C LEU A 31 -8.92 -7.35 -11.06
N HIS A 32 -7.79 -7.89 -10.64
CA HIS A 32 -7.66 -8.53 -9.33
C HIS A 32 -6.95 -7.63 -8.33
N ALA A 33 -7.25 -7.77 -7.05
CA ALA A 33 -6.52 -7.14 -5.96
C ALA A 33 -5.74 -8.18 -5.15
N VAL A 34 -4.60 -7.77 -4.59
CA VAL A 34 -3.73 -8.57 -3.73
C VAL A 34 -3.49 -7.81 -2.44
N ILE A 35 -3.76 -8.46 -1.32
CA ILE A 35 -3.51 -7.97 0.03
C ILE A 35 -2.42 -8.85 0.66
N PRO A 36 -1.15 -8.41 0.70
CA PRO A 36 -0.12 -9.09 1.48
C PRO A 36 -0.40 -8.91 2.98
N ALA A 37 -0.59 -10.03 3.67
CA ALA A 37 -0.96 -10.11 5.09
C ALA A 37 -0.15 -11.16 5.85
N ALA A 38 1.02 -11.56 5.33
CA ALA A 38 1.92 -12.53 5.95
C ALA A 38 2.89 -11.92 6.99
N GLY A 39 2.93 -10.59 7.10
CA GLY A 39 3.84 -9.90 8.01
C GLY A 39 3.41 -10.02 9.47
N ARG A 40 4.39 -10.17 10.38
CA ARG A 40 4.15 -10.25 11.84
C ARG A 40 3.95 -8.90 12.52
N GLY A 41 4.41 -7.81 11.91
CA GLY A 41 4.23 -6.47 12.45
C GLY A 41 5.15 -6.12 13.61
N GLN A 42 6.37 -6.66 13.67
CA GLN A 42 7.35 -6.45 14.77
C GLN A 42 7.60 -4.97 15.17
N ARG A 43 7.47 -4.01 14.25
CA ARG A 43 7.57 -2.58 14.57
C ARG A 43 6.39 -2.03 15.37
N PHE A 44 5.23 -2.68 15.28
CA PHE A 44 4.01 -2.28 15.96
C PHE A 44 3.94 -2.90 17.36
N ASP A 45 4.36 -4.15 17.47
CA ASP A 45 4.50 -4.86 18.73
C ASP A 45 5.78 -5.70 18.67
N PRO A 46 6.87 -5.28 19.35
CA PRO A 46 8.13 -6.03 19.40
C PRO A 46 7.95 -7.44 19.96
N ASP A 47 6.96 -7.62 20.84
CA ASP A 47 6.61 -8.89 21.47
C ASP A 47 5.60 -9.72 20.63
N ALA A 48 5.34 -9.31 19.39
CA ALA A 48 4.56 -10.08 18.42
C ALA A 48 5.31 -11.35 17.97
N ALA A 49 5.48 -12.28 18.90
CA ALA A 49 6.07 -13.60 18.66
C ALA A 49 5.14 -14.50 17.83
N SER A 50 3.83 -14.26 17.87
CA SER A 50 2.80 -15.07 17.20
C SER A 50 2.06 -14.31 16.10
N LEU A 51 1.76 -15.01 15.00
CA LEU A 51 0.94 -14.50 13.90
C LEU A 51 -0.47 -14.07 14.37
N ALA A 52 -0.98 -14.64 15.46
CA ALA A 52 -2.27 -14.28 16.05
C ALA A 52 -2.34 -12.82 16.55
N LYS A 53 -1.19 -12.21 16.86
CA LYS A 53 -1.08 -10.81 17.31
C LYS A 53 -0.61 -9.87 16.19
N ALA A 54 -0.59 -10.33 14.94
CA ALA A 54 -0.14 -9.48 13.86
C ALA A 54 -1.04 -8.24 13.73
N LYS A 55 -0.43 -7.07 13.53
CA LYS A 55 -1.12 -5.76 13.54
C LYS A 55 -2.40 -5.69 12.69
N GLN A 56 -2.46 -6.45 11.59
CA GLN A 56 -3.60 -6.50 10.69
C GLN A 56 -4.86 -7.15 11.32
N TYR A 57 -4.69 -7.93 12.39
CA TYR A 57 -5.79 -8.57 13.12
C TYR A 57 -6.30 -7.77 14.32
N HIS A 58 -5.64 -6.66 14.66
CA HIS A 58 -6.14 -5.77 15.71
C HIS A 58 -7.45 -5.13 15.30
N ASP A 59 -8.32 -4.92 16.28
CA ASP A 59 -9.61 -4.30 16.07
C ASP A 59 -9.49 -2.78 15.99
N LEU A 60 -10.13 -2.21 14.97
CA LEU A 60 -10.41 -0.80 14.85
C LEU A 60 -11.92 -0.60 14.93
N ALA A 61 -12.40 -0.02 16.03
CA ALA A 61 -13.82 0.14 16.32
C ALA A 61 -14.61 -1.18 16.15
N GLY A 62 -14.18 -2.23 16.84
CA GLY A 62 -14.86 -3.53 16.90
C GLY A 62 -14.74 -4.41 15.64
N LYS A 63 -13.87 -4.05 14.69
CA LYS A 63 -13.63 -4.86 13.48
C LYS A 63 -12.14 -4.88 13.13
N ALA A 64 -11.63 -6.07 12.83
CA ALA A 64 -10.24 -6.25 12.45
C ALA A 64 -9.85 -5.35 11.28
N VAL A 65 -8.65 -4.75 11.37
CA VAL A 65 -8.12 -3.82 10.36
C VAL A 65 -8.10 -4.45 8.95
N ILE A 66 -7.65 -5.71 8.82
CA ILE A 66 -7.62 -6.41 7.53
C ILE A 66 -9.01 -6.58 6.91
N VAL A 67 -10.03 -6.83 7.74
CA VAL A 67 -11.42 -7.00 7.26
C VAL A 67 -11.91 -5.70 6.65
N ARG A 68 -11.61 -4.55 7.27
CA ARG A 68 -11.95 -3.23 6.72
C ARG A 68 -11.25 -2.96 5.38
N SER A 69 -9.96 -3.30 5.25
CA SER A 69 -9.25 -3.20 3.97
C SER A 69 -9.87 -4.09 2.89
N ILE A 70 -10.26 -5.33 3.23
CA ILE A 70 -10.92 -6.25 2.30
C ILE A 70 -12.29 -5.69 1.86
N GLU A 71 -13.11 -5.26 2.81
CA GLU A 71 -14.45 -4.69 2.53
C GLU A 71 -14.35 -3.46 1.63
N ALA A 72 -13.37 -2.58 1.84
CA ALA A 72 -13.14 -1.40 1.01
C ALA A 72 -12.88 -1.77 -0.46
N LEU A 73 -12.12 -2.83 -0.72
CA LEU A 73 -11.86 -3.32 -2.08
C LEU A 73 -13.06 -4.07 -2.67
N LEU A 74 -13.71 -4.94 -1.89
CA LEU A 74 -14.89 -5.69 -2.35
C LEU A 74 -16.07 -4.77 -2.73
N ALA A 75 -16.17 -3.60 -2.09
CA ALA A 75 -17.15 -2.56 -2.42
C ALA A 75 -16.93 -1.90 -3.80
N VAL A 76 -15.80 -2.15 -4.46
CA VAL A 76 -15.54 -1.69 -5.84
C VAL A 76 -15.99 -2.77 -6.81
N ALA A 77 -17.04 -2.51 -7.59
CA ALA A 77 -17.61 -3.47 -8.54
C ALA A 77 -16.64 -3.88 -9.66
N ARG A 78 -15.67 -3.00 -9.99
CA ARG A 78 -14.64 -3.24 -11.00
C ARG A 78 -13.52 -4.19 -10.55
N ILE A 79 -13.45 -4.57 -9.27
CA ILE A 79 -12.45 -5.54 -8.79
C ILE A 79 -13.06 -6.94 -8.84
N ASP A 80 -12.62 -7.80 -9.74
CA ASP A 80 -13.24 -9.11 -9.95
C ASP A 80 -12.94 -10.09 -8.81
N CYS A 81 -11.72 -10.04 -8.27
CA CYS A 81 -11.28 -10.91 -7.19
C CYS A 81 -10.29 -10.20 -6.26
N VAL A 82 -10.36 -10.48 -4.96
CA VAL A 82 -9.42 -10.05 -3.93
C VAL A 82 -8.70 -11.27 -3.39
N TRP A 83 -7.37 -11.28 -3.48
CA TRP A 83 -6.49 -12.31 -2.96
C TRP A 83 -5.85 -11.84 -1.66
N VAL A 84 -6.07 -12.57 -0.57
CA VAL A 84 -5.40 -12.32 0.72
C VAL A 84 -4.28 -13.33 0.89
N VAL A 85 -3.04 -12.84 0.94
CA VAL A 85 -1.84 -13.67 1.06
C VAL A 85 -1.42 -13.71 2.52
N LEU A 86 -1.75 -14.81 3.19
CA LEU A 86 -1.41 -15.08 4.59
C LEU A 86 -0.06 -15.80 4.70
N ALA A 87 0.52 -15.75 5.90
CA ALA A 87 1.73 -16.51 6.19
C ALA A 87 1.46 -18.03 6.14
N PRO A 88 2.45 -18.84 5.75
CA PRO A 88 2.41 -20.28 5.94
C PRO A 88 2.15 -20.59 7.42
N GLY A 89 1.15 -21.42 7.71
CA GLY A 89 0.78 -21.79 9.07
C GLY A 89 -0.13 -20.80 9.82
N ASP A 90 -0.54 -19.69 9.21
CA ASP A 90 -1.53 -18.78 9.81
C ASP A 90 -2.94 -19.41 9.84
N GLN A 91 -3.29 -20.03 10.97
CA GLN A 91 -4.60 -20.67 11.17
C GLN A 91 -5.68 -19.68 11.63
N GLU A 92 -5.29 -18.52 12.16
CA GLU A 92 -6.19 -17.50 12.69
C GLU A 92 -6.81 -16.68 11.56
N GLY A 93 -6.03 -16.35 10.54
CA GLY A 93 -6.48 -15.54 9.41
C GLY A 93 -7.77 -16.03 8.77
N PRO A 94 -7.90 -17.31 8.36
CA PRO A 94 -9.14 -17.83 7.79
C PRO A 94 -10.36 -17.67 8.71
N GLN A 95 -10.18 -17.85 10.02
CA GLN A 95 -11.25 -17.71 11.01
C GLN A 95 -11.68 -16.24 11.14
N ARG A 96 -10.72 -15.31 11.25
CA ARG A 96 -11.00 -13.87 11.33
C ARG A 96 -11.64 -13.31 10.06
N LEU A 97 -11.40 -13.96 8.91
CA LEU A 97 -11.93 -13.55 7.61
C LEU A 97 -13.22 -14.29 7.21
N ALA A 98 -13.73 -15.22 8.02
CA ALA A 98 -14.85 -16.08 7.67
C ALA A 98 -16.12 -15.31 7.26
N GLU A 99 -16.45 -14.23 7.99
CA GLU A 99 -17.59 -13.38 7.67
C GLU A 99 -17.40 -12.67 6.31
N ALA A 100 -16.20 -12.12 6.07
CA ALA A 100 -15.88 -11.45 4.81
C ALA A 100 -15.94 -12.43 3.63
N LEU A 101 -15.43 -13.66 3.81
CA LEU A 101 -15.51 -14.73 2.81
C LEU A 101 -16.96 -15.07 2.44
N SER A 102 -17.82 -15.25 3.45
CA SER A 102 -19.23 -15.54 3.24
C SER A 102 -19.94 -14.44 2.43
N LYS A 103 -19.68 -13.17 2.76
CA LYS A 103 -20.28 -12.02 2.07
C LYS A 103 -19.72 -11.75 0.68
N ALA A 104 -18.49 -12.19 0.39
CA ALA A 104 -17.79 -11.87 -0.85
C ALA A 104 -18.34 -12.57 -2.10
N LYS A 105 -19.26 -13.55 -1.96
CA LYS A 105 -19.87 -14.28 -3.09
C LYS A 105 -18.84 -14.83 -4.09
N GLY A 106 -17.74 -15.39 -3.57
CA GLY A 106 -16.64 -15.96 -4.37
C GLY A 106 -15.59 -14.96 -4.87
N ARG A 107 -15.75 -13.65 -4.62
CA ARG A 107 -14.77 -12.60 -4.99
C ARG A 107 -13.61 -12.45 -4.00
N LEU A 108 -13.56 -13.24 -2.92
CA LEU A 108 -12.48 -13.22 -1.95
C LEU A 108 -11.83 -14.61 -1.89
N ARG A 109 -10.50 -14.65 -2.01
CA ARG A 109 -9.70 -15.87 -1.97
C ARG A 109 -8.55 -15.70 -0.99
N ILE A 110 -8.26 -16.75 -0.22
CA ILE A 110 -7.14 -16.80 0.71
C ILE A 110 -6.08 -17.76 0.15
N CYS A 111 -4.80 -17.40 0.29
CA CYS A 111 -3.69 -18.31 0.07
C CYS A 111 -2.65 -18.18 1.19
N HIS A 112 -2.00 -19.29 1.54
CA HIS A 112 -0.97 -19.35 2.59
C HIS A 112 0.44 -19.37 1.98
N LEU A 113 0.68 -18.49 1.00
CA LEU A 113 1.92 -18.40 0.23
C LEU A 113 2.75 -17.16 0.59
N GLY A 114 2.55 -16.61 1.79
CA GLY A 114 3.36 -15.51 2.29
C GLY A 114 4.84 -15.87 2.35
N GLY A 115 5.70 -14.98 1.85
CA GLY A 115 7.15 -15.16 1.93
C GLY A 115 7.78 -14.42 3.11
N ALA A 116 9.11 -14.43 3.15
CA ALA A 116 9.89 -13.80 4.23
C ALA A 116 9.71 -12.27 4.23
N GLU A 117 9.65 -11.67 3.04
CA GLU A 117 9.47 -10.24 2.87
C GLU A 117 8.08 -9.90 2.28
N ARG A 118 7.72 -8.62 2.40
CA ARG A 118 6.48 -8.10 1.78
C ARG A 118 6.47 -8.35 0.27
N ARG A 119 7.60 -8.18 -0.42
CA ARG A 119 7.69 -8.38 -1.87
C ARG A 119 7.39 -9.81 -2.29
N ASP A 120 7.84 -10.80 -1.52
CA ASP A 120 7.64 -12.22 -1.82
C ASP A 120 6.16 -12.57 -1.74
N SER A 121 5.49 -12.07 -0.70
CA SER A 121 4.05 -12.23 -0.50
C SER A 121 3.23 -11.56 -1.61
N VAL A 122 3.65 -10.36 -2.05
CA VAL A 122 3.03 -9.68 -3.19
C VAL A 122 3.19 -10.51 -4.46
N LEU A 123 4.41 -10.97 -4.77
CA LEU A 123 4.69 -11.74 -5.98
C LEU A 123 3.89 -13.05 -6.03
N ALA A 124 3.76 -13.75 -4.91
CA ALA A 124 2.94 -14.97 -4.82
C ALA A 124 1.45 -14.68 -5.15
N GLY A 125 0.90 -13.60 -4.59
CA GLY A 125 -0.47 -13.16 -4.89
C GLY A 125 -0.66 -12.73 -6.34
N VAL A 126 0.30 -11.98 -6.91
CA VAL A 126 0.28 -11.55 -8.33
C VAL A 126 0.29 -12.77 -9.25
N LYS A 127 1.15 -13.77 -8.99
CA LYS A 127 1.21 -15.00 -9.79
C LYS A 127 -0.13 -15.74 -9.80
N LEU A 128 -0.78 -15.86 -8.64
CA LEU A 128 -2.12 -16.46 -8.55
C LEU A 128 -3.17 -15.63 -9.31
N ALA A 129 -3.13 -14.31 -9.17
CA ALA A 129 -4.05 -13.41 -9.86
C ALA A 129 -3.92 -13.54 -11.38
N VAL A 130 -2.69 -13.59 -11.91
CA VAL A 130 -2.41 -13.77 -13.34
C VAL A 130 -2.81 -15.15 -13.82
N HIS A 131 -2.51 -16.20 -13.06
CA HIS A 131 -2.96 -17.55 -13.39
C HIS A 131 -4.49 -17.65 -13.46
N ALA A 132 -5.19 -16.84 -12.66
CA ALA A 132 -6.64 -16.71 -12.69
C ALA A 132 -7.17 -15.71 -13.75
N GLY A 133 -6.31 -15.21 -14.65
CA GLY A 133 -6.72 -14.36 -15.78
C GLY A 133 -6.70 -12.85 -15.52
N ALA A 134 -6.00 -12.36 -14.49
CA ALA A 134 -5.89 -10.91 -14.26
C ALA A 134 -5.04 -10.21 -15.33
N ASP A 135 -5.62 -9.21 -15.98
CA ASP A 135 -4.91 -8.25 -16.84
C ASP A 135 -4.25 -7.15 -16.00
N TRP A 136 -4.88 -6.79 -14.89
CA TRP A 136 -4.42 -5.78 -13.95
C TRP A 136 -4.43 -6.30 -12.52
N VAL A 137 -3.42 -5.86 -11.75
CA VAL A 137 -3.33 -6.19 -10.33
C VAL A 137 -3.19 -4.93 -9.49
N MET A 138 -4.07 -4.81 -8.50
CA MET A 138 -4.02 -3.81 -7.46
C MET A 138 -3.39 -4.40 -6.18
N VAL A 139 -2.29 -3.84 -5.69
CA VAL A 139 -1.68 -4.25 -4.42
C VAL A 139 -2.05 -3.25 -3.32
N HIS A 140 -2.65 -3.74 -2.23
CA HIS A 140 -3.07 -2.91 -1.09
C HIS A 140 -2.62 -3.51 0.25
N ASP A 141 -2.06 -2.70 1.14
CA ASP A 141 -1.61 -3.22 2.44
C ASP A 141 -2.79 -3.55 3.36
N ALA A 142 -2.71 -4.71 4.02
CA ALA A 142 -3.71 -5.15 5.00
C ALA A 142 -3.92 -4.17 6.17
N ALA A 143 -2.89 -3.38 6.51
CA ALA A 143 -2.89 -2.46 7.64
C ALA A 143 -3.28 -1.01 7.27
N ARG A 144 -4.01 -0.80 6.16
CA ARG A 144 -4.45 0.52 5.68
C ARG A 144 -5.98 0.55 5.43
N PRO A 145 -6.81 0.47 6.47
CA PRO A 145 -8.24 0.18 6.36
C PRO A 145 -9.09 1.34 5.83
N LEU A 146 -8.53 2.54 5.69
CA LEU A 146 -9.29 3.78 5.43
C LEU A 146 -9.10 4.32 4.00
N VAL A 147 -8.78 3.45 3.03
CA VAL A 147 -8.78 3.87 1.63
C VAL A 147 -10.20 4.25 1.20
N SER A 148 -10.36 5.45 0.63
CA SER A 148 -11.68 5.92 0.20
C SER A 148 -12.07 5.36 -1.16
N ARG A 149 -13.37 5.13 -1.35
CA ARG A 149 -13.93 4.72 -2.65
C ARG A 149 -13.55 5.67 -3.78
N GLN A 150 -13.57 6.97 -3.50
CA GLN A 150 -13.19 8.00 -4.48
C GLN A 150 -11.71 7.88 -4.90
N ALA A 151 -10.80 7.57 -3.97
CA ALA A 151 -9.39 7.38 -4.29
C ALA A 151 -9.16 6.12 -5.14
N LEU A 152 -9.82 5.01 -4.78
CA LEU A 152 -9.83 3.79 -5.59
C LEU A 152 -10.34 4.09 -7.00
N ASP A 153 -11.45 4.82 -7.09
CA ASP A 153 -12.08 5.06 -8.37
C ASP A 153 -11.23 5.90 -9.31
N ARG A 154 -10.61 6.96 -8.78
CA ARG A 154 -9.65 7.79 -9.51
C ARG A 154 -8.43 7.01 -9.96
N LEU A 155 -7.86 6.17 -9.08
CA LEU A 155 -6.69 5.35 -9.42
C LEU A 155 -7.00 4.42 -10.59
N ILE A 156 -8.09 3.65 -10.49
CA ILE A 156 -8.48 2.69 -11.52
C ILE A 156 -8.74 3.40 -12.86
N SER A 157 -9.55 4.46 -12.84
CA SER A 157 -9.89 5.17 -14.08
C SER A 157 -8.67 5.82 -14.74
N SER A 158 -7.73 6.36 -13.95
CA SER A 158 -6.50 6.98 -14.48
C SER A 158 -5.58 5.93 -15.09
N CYS A 159 -5.36 4.81 -14.41
CA CYS A 159 -4.51 3.73 -14.91
C CYS A 159 -5.05 3.13 -16.21
N PHE A 160 -6.37 2.87 -16.27
CA PHE A 160 -6.99 2.31 -17.47
C PHE A 160 -6.96 3.29 -18.64
N SER A 161 -7.28 4.57 -18.40
CA SER A 161 -7.24 5.60 -19.45
C SER A 161 -5.84 5.82 -20.01
N LEU A 162 -4.79 5.69 -19.19
CA LEU A 162 -3.40 5.88 -19.61
C LEU A 162 -2.74 4.60 -20.14
N GLY A 163 -3.37 3.43 -19.94
CA GLY A 163 -2.75 2.13 -20.23
C GLY A 163 -1.46 1.87 -19.42
N SER A 164 -1.26 2.60 -18.31
CA SER A 164 -0.06 2.55 -17.48
C SER A 164 -0.41 2.35 -16.01
N GLY A 165 0.50 1.73 -15.27
CA GLY A 165 0.36 1.62 -13.82
C GLY A 165 0.43 2.96 -13.10
N GLY A 166 0.01 2.97 -11.84
CA GLY A 166 -0.05 4.16 -11.01
C GLY A 166 -0.19 3.82 -9.54
N ILE A 167 0.07 4.80 -8.68
CA ILE A 167 -0.02 4.67 -7.22
C ILE A 167 -0.80 5.84 -6.63
N LEU A 168 -1.40 5.63 -5.46
CA LEU A 168 -1.79 6.75 -4.61
C LEU A 168 -0.54 7.36 -3.96
N ALA A 169 -0.51 8.69 -3.85
CA ALA A 169 0.58 9.39 -3.18
C ALA A 169 0.09 10.69 -2.53
N LEU A 170 0.80 11.13 -1.50
CA LEU A 170 0.58 12.42 -0.83
C LEU A 170 1.83 13.28 -1.00
N PRO A 171 1.71 14.61 -1.22
CA PRO A 171 2.87 15.48 -1.26
C PRO A 171 3.55 15.50 0.12
N VAL A 172 4.88 15.53 0.14
CA VAL A 172 5.62 15.65 1.41
C VAL A 172 5.46 17.07 1.96
N VAL A 173 4.86 17.17 3.14
CA VAL A 173 4.64 18.45 3.84
C VAL A 173 5.62 18.68 4.99
N ASP A 174 6.34 17.64 5.40
CA ASP A 174 7.35 17.73 6.45
C ASP A 174 8.70 18.18 5.88
N THR A 175 9.59 18.64 6.75
CA THR A 175 10.97 18.96 6.37
C THR A 175 11.76 17.67 6.18
N VAL A 176 12.26 17.44 4.97
CA VAL A 176 13.06 16.24 4.65
C VAL A 176 14.55 16.55 4.82
N LYS A 177 15.27 15.68 5.51
CA LYS A 177 16.72 15.77 5.68
C LYS A 177 17.39 14.54 5.08
N ARG A 178 18.46 14.73 4.31
CA ARG A 178 19.38 13.66 3.93
C ARG A 178 20.43 13.53 5.03
N ALA A 179 20.65 12.30 5.49
CA ALA A 179 21.65 12.00 6.52
C ALA A 179 22.88 11.34 5.88
N ARG A 180 24.06 11.56 6.49
CA ARG A 180 25.31 10.88 6.14
C ARG A 180 25.82 10.09 7.34
N PRO A 181 26.36 8.87 7.13
CA PRO A 181 27.05 8.15 8.20
C PRO A 181 28.28 8.94 8.66
N ASP A 182 28.60 8.84 9.94
CA ASP A 182 29.90 9.29 10.45
C ASP A 182 30.99 8.50 9.71
N ARG A 183 31.87 9.22 9.01
CA ARG A 183 33.04 8.63 8.35
C ARG A 183 34.24 9.09 9.15
N ASP A 184 34.97 8.11 9.69
CA ASP A 184 36.21 8.24 10.46
C ASP A 184 37.04 9.49 10.07
N GLY A 185 36.80 10.61 10.76
CA GLY A 185 37.72 11.75 10.79
C GLY A 185 37.75 12.73 9.60
N LEU A 186 36.72 12.81 8.74
CA LEU A 186 36.67 13.94 7.78
C LEU A 186 36.56 15.29 8.54
N PRO A 187 37.31 16.34 8.16
CA PRO A 187 37.33 17.61 8.88
C PRO A 187 35.92 18.17 9.02
N ARG A 188 35.56 18.53 10.26
CA ARG A 188 34.37 19.31 10.60
C ARG A 188 34.55 20.71 10.03
N GLU A 189 34.24 20.94 8.76
CA GLU A 189 34.18 22.30 8.24
C GLU A 189 33.02 23.03 8.91
N GLN A 190 33.38 23.91 9.85
CA GLN A 190 32.51 24.94 10.38
C GLN A 190 32.21 25.90 9.22
N SER A 191 31.17 25.59 8.43
CA SER A 191 30.64 26.55 7.47
C SER A 191 29.90 27.63 8.24
N THR A 192 30.65 28.64 8.67
CA THR A 192 30.13 29.95 9.05
C THR A 192 29.78 30.70 7.77
N THR A 193 28.53 30.62 7.33
CA THR A 193 27.71 31.77 6.90
C THR A 193 26.32 31.29 6.49
N ASP A 194 25.34 31.85 7.19
CA ASP A 194 23.89 31.86 6.98
C ASP A 194 23.07 30.55 6.97
N HIS A 195 22.27 30.43 8.04
CA HIS A 195 21.19 29.47 8.34
C HIS A 195 21.63 28.24 9.14
N ALA A 196 22.05 28.50 10.38
CA ALA A 196 22.37 27.54 11.44
C ALA A 196 21.39 26.35 11.50
N MET A 197 21.88 25.13 11.20
CA MET A 197 21.29 23.81 11.57
C MET A 197 22.07 22.64 10.92
N THR A 198 23.37 22.49 11.17
CA THR A 198 24.19 21.44 10.48
C THR A 198 24.84 20.39 11.38
N ASP A 199 24.79 20.53 12.71
CA ASP A 199 25.37 19.54 13.64
C ASP A 199 24.31 18.90 14.55
N TRP A 200 23.18 18.46 13.97
CA TRP A 200 22.23 17.62 14.70
C TRP A 200 22.64 16.15 14.51
N ALA A 201 23.16 15.54 15.58
CA ALA A 201 23.23 14.10 15.66
C ALA A 201 21.80 13.54 15.66
N ILE A 202 21.49 12.63 14.73
CA ILE A 202 20.23 11.89 14.77
C ILE A 202 20.37 10.88 15.92
N ASN A 203 19.72 11.16 17.04
CA ASN A 203 19.66 10.22 18.15
C ASN A 203 18.56 9.19 17.86
N ASP A 204 18.93 8.06 17.25
CA ASP A 204 18.01 6.97 17.01
C ASP A 204 17.78 6.19 18.31
N GLN A 205 16.76 6.56 19.10
CA GLN A 205 16.36 5.80 20.28
C GLN A 205 15.59 4.50 19.94
N ALA A 206 15.39 4.17 18.65
CA ALA A 206 14.73 2.92 18.25
C ALA A 206 15.71 1.76 17.99
N ALA A 207 17.02 1.98 18.07
CA ALA A 207 18.03 0.94 17.92
C ALA A 207 18.34 0.26 19.28
N THR A 208 17.44 -0.61 19.74
CA THR A 208 17.80 -1.66 20.71
C THR A 208 18.57 -2.76 19.99
N ASP A 209 19.86 -2.51 19.71
CA ASP A 209 20.86 -3.57 19.56
C ASP A 209 22.26 -2.98 19.76
N GLN A 210 23.07 -3.65 20.59
CA GLN A 210 24.44 -3.26 20.96
C GLN A 210 25.44 -3.50 19.81
N ALA A 211 25.17 -2.96 18.63
CA ALA A 211 26.16 -2.77 17.57
C ALA A 211 26.51 -1.27 17.53
N ALA A 212 27.81 -0.95 17.57
CA ALA A 212 28.37 0.40 17.62
C ALA A 212 27.48 1.43 16.90
N THR A 213 26.94 2.39 17.67
CA THR A 213 26.12 3.49 17.18
C THR A 213 26.94 4.35 16.23
N ALA A 214 26.93 4.01 14.94
CA ALA A 214 27.44 4.87 13.90
C ALA A 214 26.61 6.15 13.94
N GLN A 215 27.18 7.20 14.52
CA GLN A 215 26.52 8.48 14.65
C GLN A 215 26.12 8.95 13.25
N THR A 216 24.91 9.45 13.07
CA THR A 216 24.43 9.93 11.76
C THR A 216 24.22 11.43 11.84
N PHE A 217 24.72 12.15 10.85
CA PHE A 217 24.64 13.62 10.81
C PHE A 217 23.75 14.08 9.67
N ILE A 218 23.10 15.22 9.84
CA ILE A 218 22.35 15.87 8.78
C ILE A 218 23.34 16.39 7.73
N GLU A 219 23.22 15.89 6.50
CA GLU A 219 24.02 16.36 5.37
C GLU A 219 23.36 17.59 4.71
N GLN A 220 22.05 17.50 4.46
CA GLN A 220 21.34 18.56 3.73
C GLN A 220 19.84 18.52 4.01
N THR A 221 19.19 19.70 3.97
CA THR A 221 17.74 19.80 3.81
C THR A 221 17.36 19.60 2.35
N MET A 222 16.45 18.66 2.07
CA MET A 222 16.00 18.39 0.70
C MET A 222 14.82 19.28 0.31
N ALA A 223 14.85 19.76 -0.93
CA ALA A 223 13.71 20.38 -1.60
C ALA A 223 12.57 19.34 -1.74
N ARG A 224 11.36 19.68 -1.30
CA ARG A 224 10.24 18.71 -1.12
C ARG A 224 9.12 18.85 -2.15
N GLU A 225 9.21 19.83 -3.04
CA GLU A 225 8.16 20.21 -4.00
C GLU A 225 7.86 19.10 -5.02
N ARG A 226 8.80 18.16 -5.18
CA ARG A 226 8.68 16.98 -6.04
C ARG A 226 8.76 15.66 -5.27
N LEU A 227 8.69 15.70 -3.94
CA LEU A 227 8.71 14.51 -3.10
C LEU A 227 7.29 14.13 -2.70
N TRP A 228 6.99 12.84 -2.85
CA TRP A 228 5.67 12.29 -2.57
C TRP A 228 5.81 11.04 -1.72
N LEU A 229 4.97 10.93 -0.68
CA LEU A 229 4.84 9.75 0.14
C LEU A 229 3.95 8.74 -0.57
N ALA A 230 4.56 7.67 -1.09
CA ALA A 230 3.83 6.57 -1.70
C ALA A 230 2.82 5.97 -0.70
N GLN A 231 1.60 5.78 -1.17
CA GLN A 231 0.53 5.11 -0.44
C GLN A 231 0.17 3.80 -1.14
N THR A 232 -0.72 3.03 -0.54
CA THR A 232 -1.40 1.93 -1.21
C THR A 232 -2.91 2.20 -1.19
N PRO A 233 -3.67 1.76 -2.21
CA PRO A 233 -3.27 0.81 -3.23
C PRO A 233 -2.36 1.33 -4.35
N GLN A 234 -1.70 0.39 -5.01
CA GLN A 234 -0.89 0.56 -6.21
C GLN A 234 -1.47 -0.34 -7.30
N LEU A 235 -1.61 0.14 -8.53
CA LEU A 235 -2.28 -0.57 -9.61
C LEU A 235 -1.38 -0.65 -10.83
N PHE A 236 -1.16 -1.85 -11.36
CA PHE A 236 -0.29 -2.05 -12.53
C PHE A 236 -0.85 -3.12 -13.48
N PRO A 237 -0.49 -3.06 -14.77
CA PRO A 237 -0.67 -4.19 -15.67
C PRO A 237 0.04 -5.41 -15.10
N ALA A 238 -0.64 -6.55 -15.06
CA ALA A 238 -0.20 -7.70 -14.28
C ALA A 238 1.14 -8.28 -14.77
N GLN A 239 1.38 -8.25 -16.09
CA GLN A 239 2.64 -8.70 -16.69
C GLN A 239 3.86 -7.92 -16.18
N ARG A 240 3.71 -6.61 -15.90
CA ARG A 240 4.82 -5.79 -15.40
C ARG A 240 5.25 -6.17 -13.98
N LEU A 241 4.33 -6.70 -13.17
CA LEU A 241 4.62 -7.09 -11.78
C LEU A 241 5.30 -8.45 -11.67
N ILE A 242 5.18 -9.32 -12.68
CA ILE A 242 5.87 -10.61 -12.71
C ILE A 242 7.35 -10.46 -13.10
N GLN A 243 7.66 -9.40 -13.86
CA GLN A 243 9.00 -9.14 -14.38
C GLN A 243 9.85 -8.23 -13.46
N ALA A 244 9.26 -7.70 -12.39
CA ALA A 244 9.89 -6.80 -11.43
C ALA A 244 10.53 -7.55 -10.26
#